data_AF-A0A2T0GV36-F1
#
_entry.id   AF-A0A2T0GV36-F1
#
_cell.length_a   1.000
_cell.length_b   1.000
_cell.length_c   1.000
_cell.angle_alpha   90.00
_cell.angle_beta   90.00
_cell.angle_gamma   90.00
#
_symmetry.space_group_name_H-M   'P 1'
#
loop_
_entity.id
_entity.type
_entity.pdbx_description
1 polymer ?
#
loop_
_entity_poly.entity_id
_entity_poly.type
_entity_poly.pdbx_seq_one_letter_code
_entity_poly.pdbx_strand_id
1 'polypeptide(L)' 'MIERVKAAVAALGGDVAHTASMSDLVEHALRREVERLERNHNNGDQFPRVRGKLRTGPSTDQGR' A
#
# COMPACT_ATOMS: atom_id res chain seq x y z
N MET A 1 -0.35 14.94 4.96
CA MET A 1 -1.04 13.89 4.16
C MET A 1 -2.36 13.49 4.79
N ILE A 2 -2.39 13.11 6.07
CA ILE A 2 -3.61 12.68 6.77
C ILE A 2 -4.78 13.65 6.65
N GLU A 3 -4.55 14.96 6.78
CA GLU A 3 -5.62 15.96 6.61
C GLU A 3 -6.24 15.96 5.21
N ARG A 4 -5.45 15.66 4.17
CA ARG A 4 -5.97 15.53 2.79
C ARG A 4 -6.81 14.26 2.62
N VAL A 5 -6.43 13.17 3.30
CA VAL A 5 -7.20 11.92 3.32
C VAL A 5 -8.55 12.15 4.02
N LYS A 6 -8.53 12.79 5.20
CA LYS A 6 -9.76 13.16 5.92
C LYS A 6 -10.69 14.03 5.07
N ALA A 7 -10.15 15.06 4.43
CA ALA A 7 -10.91 15.93 3.55
C ALA A 7 -11.53 15.17 2.37
N ALA A 8 -10.79 14.26 1.74
CA ALA A 8 -11.30 13.46 0.63
C ALA A 8 -12.43 12.51 1.05
N VAL A 9 -12.28 11.82 2.18
CA VAL A 9 -13.32 10.93 2.74
C VAL A 9 -14.55 11.73 3.13
N ALA A 10 -14.39 12.89 3.78
CA ALA A 10 -15.50 13.76 4.15
C ALA A 10 -16.23 14.35 2.93
N ALA A 11 -15.50 14.69 1.87
CA ALA A 11 -16.05 15.29 0.66
C ALA A 11 -16.79 14.27 -0.22
N LEU A 12 -16.35 13.01 -0.24
CA LEU A 12 -16.91 11.97 -1.10
C LEU A 12 -17.91 11.07 -0.38
N GLY A 13 -17.83 10.93 0.94
CA GLY A 13 -18.87 10.29 1.76
C GLY A 13 -19.27 8.87 1.35
N GLY A 14 -18.43 8.14 0.60
CA GLY A 14 -18.76 6.83 0.04
C GLY A 14 -19.31 6.83 -1.39
N ASP A 15 -19.50 7.98 -2.03
CA ASP A 15 -19.87 8.09 -3.45
C ASP A 15 -18.82 7.43 -4.37
N VAL A 16 -17.57 7.42 -3.93
CA VAL A 16 -16.51 6.56 -4.48
C VAL A 16 -16.36 5.36 -3.54
N ALA A 17 -16.43 4.14 -4.09
CA ALA A 17 -16.49 2.88 -3.34
C ALA A 17 -15.44 2.72 -2.23
N HIS A 18 -14.26 3.33 -2.38
CA HIS A 18 -13.16 3.26 -1.42
C HIS A 18 -13.04 4.49 -0.53
N THR A 19 -14.09 5.32 -0.42
CA THR A 19 -14.09 6.55 0.38
C THR A 19 -15.17 6.56 1.46
N ALA A 20 -15.80 5.41 1.69
CA ALA A 20 -16.76 5.22 2.78
C ALA A 20 -16.09 5.41 4.16
N SER A 21 -14.80 5.07 4.28
CA SER A 21 -13.99 5.35 5.45
C SER A 21 -12.52 5.63 5.08
N MET A 22 -11.74 6.15 6.05
CA MET A 22 -10.29 6.31 5.88
C MET A 22 -9.58 4.96 5.68
N SER A 23 -10.03 3.91 6.38
CA SER A 23 -9.46 2.57 6.28
C SER A 23 -9.65 1.99 4.89
N ASP A 24 -10.84 2.15 4.31
CA ASP A 24 -11.14 1.66 2.95
C ASP A 24 -10.28 2.36 1.91
N LEU A 25 -10.07 3.67 2.07
CA LEU A 25 -9.23 4.46 1.17
C LEU A 25 -7.78 4.01 1.22
N VAL A 26 -7.26 3.79 2.43
CA VAL A 26 -5.89 3.31 2.64
C VAL A 26 -5.73 1.89 2.09
N GLU A 27 -6.66 0.99 2.39
CA GLU A 27 -6.62 -0.39 1.91
C GLU A 27 -6.64 -0.44 0.37
N HIS A 28 -7.53 0.31 -0.25
CA HIS A 28 -7.61 0.37 -1.71
C HIS A 28 -6.34 0.94 -2.34
N ALA A 29 -5.82 2.05 -1.79
CA ALA A 29 -4.60 2.67 -2.30
C ALA A 29 -3.40 1.72 -2.20
N LEU A 30 -3.25 1.01 -1.07
CA LEU A 30 -2.19 0.03 -0.87
C LEU A 30 -2.34 -1.18 -1.81
N ARG A 31 -3.56 -1.71 -1.94
CA ARG A 31 -3.84 -2.83 -2.85
C ARG A 31 -3.47 -2.49 -4.30
N ARG A 32 -3.92 -1.33 -4.79
CA ARG A 32 -3.62 -0.84 -6.14
C ARG A 32 -2.12 -0.71 -6.38
N GLU A 33 -1.38 -0.24 -5.38
CA GLU A 33 0.06 -0.08 -5.48
C GLU A 33 0.79 -1.42 -5.46
N VAL A 34 0.37 -2.37 -4.62
CA VAL A 34 0.92 -3.73 -4.61
C VAL A 34 0.72 -4.39 -5.97
N GLU A 35 -0.49 -4.34 -6.53
CA GLU A 35 -0.77 -4.88 -7.87
C GLU A 35 0.09 -4.22 -8.96
N ARG A 36 0.36 -2.91 -8.84
CA ARG A 36 1.25 -2.19 -9.76
C ARG A 36 2.68 -2.74 -9.66
N LEU A 37 3.17 -2.96 -8.44
CA LEU A 37 4.51 -3.50 -8.20
C LEU A 37 4.63 -4.94 -8.69
N GLU A 38 3.60 -5.76 -8.49
CA GLU A 38 3.53 -7.14 -9.01
C GLU A 38 3.62 -7.18 -10.53
N ARG A 39 2.85 -6.33 -11.22
CA ARG A 39 2.94 -6.19 -12.70
C ARG A 39 4.31 -5.73 -13.17
N ASN A 40 4.90 -4.75 -12.50
CA ASN A 40 6.14 -4.12 -12.96
C ASN A 40 7.40 -4.90 -12.59
N HIS A 41 7.36 -5.69 -11.51
CA HIS A 41 8.55 -6.27 -10.89
C HIS A 41 8.43 -7.77 -10.61
N ASN A 42 7.26 -8.37 -10.78
CA ASN A 42 7.04 -9.79 -10.53
C ASN A 42 6.21 -10.47 -11.64
N ASN A 43 6.34 -9.99 -12.89
CA ASN A 43 5.64 -10.53 -14.06
C ASN A 43 4.10 -10.58 -13.93
N GLY A 44 3.52 -9.79 -13.03
CA GLY A 44 2.09 -9.83 -12.70
C GLY A 44 1.70 -10.89 -11.67
N ASP A 45 2.64 -11.71 -11.19
CA ASP A 45 2.39 -12.67 -10.12
C ASP A 45 2.42 -12.00 -8.75
N GLN A 46 1.75 -12.61 -7.77
CA GLN A 46 1.80 -12.13 -6.38
C GLN A 46 3.19 -12.26 -5.78
N PHE A 47 3.60 -11.27 -4.98
CA PHE A 47 4.86 -11.40 -4.24
C PHE A 47 4.79 -12.59 -3.28
N PRO A 48 5.90 -13.35 -3.12
CA PRO A 48 5.94 -14.46 -2.20
C PRO A 48 5.66 -13.97 -0.78
N ARG A 49 4.76 -14.66 -0.07
CA ARG A 49 4.52 -14.38 1.35
C ARG A 49 5.85 -14.51 2.10
N VAL A 50 6.24 -13.45 2.80
CA VAL A 50 7.45 -13.47 3.63
C VAL A 50 7.23 -14.47 4.77
N ARG A 51 7.79 -15.67 4.63
CA ARG A 51 7.86 -16.68 5.71
C ARG A 51 9.05 -16.34 6.61
N GLY A 52 8.92 -15.29 7.41
CA GLY A 52 9.97 -14.85 8.33
C GLY A 52 9.67 -13.47 8.92
N LYS A 53 10.39 -13.08 9.98
CA LYS A 53 10.35 -11.69 10.45
C LYS A 53 10.90 -10.80 9.33
N LEU A 54 10.12 -9.81 8.90
CA LEU A 54 10.64 -8.70 8.11
C LEU A 54 11.88 -8.17 8.84
N ARG A 55 13.03 -8.14 8.15
CA ARG A 55 14.25 -7.54 8.72
C ARG A 55 14.01 -6.04 8.86
N THR A 56 13.57 -5.62 10.03
CA THR A 56 13.55 -4.22 10.45
C THR A 56 14.92 -3.91 11.06
N GLY A 57 15.94 -3.76 10.22
CA GLY A 57 17.29 -3.41 10.64
C GLY A 57 17.99 -2.59 9.57
N PRO A 58 18.89 -1.66 9.93
CA PRO A 58 19.59 -0.83 8.96
C PRO A 58 20.45 -1.71 8.05
N SER A 59 20.25 -1.58 6.73
CA SER A 59 21.12 -2.20 5.72
C SER A 59 22.49 -1.55 5.78
N THR A 60 23.47 -2.24 6.38
CA THR A 60 24.88 -1.99 6.10
C THR A 60 25.38 -3.15 5.24
N ASP A 61 25.21 -3.03 3.94
CA ASP A 61 26.02 -3.78 2.99
C ASP A 61 27.24 -2.91 2.65
N GLN A 62 28.28 -3.05 3.45
CA GLN A 62 29.65 -2.72 3.04
C GLN A 62 30.42 -4.05 3.05
N GLY A 63 30.35 -4.80 1.94
CA GLY A 63 31.37 -5.78 1.56
C GLY A 63 32.36 -5.07 0.62
N ARG A 64 33.60 -4.79 1.05
CA ARG A 64 34.79 -5.65 1.06
C ARG A 64 35.26 -6.09 -0.32
#